data_AF-A0A8T1W6J9-F1
#
_entry.id   AF-A0A8T1W6J9-F1
#
_cell.length_a   1.000
_cell.length_b   1.000
_cell.length_c   1.000
_cell.angle_alpha   90.00
_cell.angle_beta   90.00
_cell.angle_gamma   90.00
#
_symmetry.space_group_name_H-M   'P 1'
#
loop_
_entity.id
_entity.type
_entity.pdbx_description
1 polymer ?
#
loop_
_entity_poly.entity_id
_entity_poly.type
_entity_poly.pdbx_seq_one_letter_code
_entity_poly.pdbx_strand_id
1 'polypeptide(L)'
;MNDSTLVVSDEYRIFASKYAYLVPYFNGDFHGNVARVQLDIKGKKRPRPARYLEFSDYETPNGIGPYDSQVSVINLAKLNSSSNETFKGFYSGFTALSNVTFVNETYLVPAKDDPKYTETAWKLAVKAAYSPSATHLGFGDPAEFEQEADFLSPVIESLDLSTTDKSLRGFGASFTHGSYGYLVPRENKKGLFGKLVPDFADRDLRGFNGGMVSGKYGFFVPYFNGMTFSGKVCRINLETFEEVQTLDLTQLNSTLRGFADGILSKVETTLDVDLFNQFQVRIGTTEPYIYSY
;
A
#
# COMPACT_ATOMS: atom_id res chain seq x y z
N MET A 1 25.55 12.98 -43.60
CA MET A 1 24.10 12.99 -43.32
C MET A 1 23.94 12.28 -41.99
N ASN A 2 23.32 12.96 -41.03
CA ASN A 2 23.18 12.47 -39.67
C ASN A 2 22.17 11.33 -39.65
N ASP A 3 22.62 10.12 -39.33
CA ASP A 3 21.71 9.08 -38.86
C ASP A 3 21.08 9.59 -37.57
N SER A 4 19.77 9.78 -37.62
CA SER A 4 19.00 10.21 -36.45
C SER A 4 19.14 9.14 -35.38
N THR A 5 19.67 9.52 -34.23
CA THR A 5 19.65 8.71 -33.02
C THR A 5 18.20 8.30 -32.78
N LEU A 6 17.96 6.99 -32.82
CA LEU A 6 16.70 6.39 -32.40
C LEU A 6 16.60 6.63 -30.89
N VAL A 7 15.96 7.73 -30.51
CA VAL A 7 15.53 7.94 -29.12
C VAL A 7 14.39 6.95 -28.90
N VAL A 8 14.75 5.76 -28.44
CA VAL A 8 13.80 4.85 -27.81
C VAL A 8 13.35 5.60 -26.56
N SER A 9 12.11 6.07 -26.54
CA SER A 9 11.51 6.60 -25.32
C SER A 9 11.73 5.56 -24.23
N ASP A 10 12.25 5.96 -23.08
CA ASP A 10 12.21 5.11 -21.89
C ASP A 10 10.75 4.65 -21.73
N GLU A 11 10.45 3.42 -22.16
CA GLU A 11 9.22 2.74 -21.79
C GLU A 11 9.15 2.93 -20.28
N TYR A 12 8.13 3.67 -19.84
CA TYR A 12 7.82 3.86 -18.42
C TYR A 12 8.19 2.56 -17.70
N ARG A 13 9.25 2.57 -16.90
CA ARG A 13 9.59 1.41 -16.07
C ARG A 13 8.46 1.28 -15.07
N ILE A 14 7.41 0.59 -15.47
CA ILE A 14 6.36 0.13 -14.59
C ILE A 14 7.07 -0.93 -13.75
N PHE A 15 7.44 -0.57 -12.53
CA PHE A 15 7.74 -1.55 -11.50
C PHE A 15 6.41 -2.24 -11.16
N ALA A 16 5.96 -3.12 -12.04
CA ALA A 16 4.76 -3.90 -11.82
C ALA A 16 5.02 -4.74 -10.57
N SER A 17 4.13 -4.67 -9.59
CA SER A 17 4.21 -5.52 -8.41
C SER A 17 4.32 -6.96 -8.88
N LYS A 18 5.34 -7.68 -8.41
CA LYS A 18 5.50 -9.10 -8.74
C LYS A 18 4.33 -9.94 -8.20
N TYR A 19 3.74 -9.48 -7.11
CA TYR A 19 2.67 -10.18 -6.41
C TYR A 19 1.49 -9.24 -6.13
N ALA A 20 0.28 -9.77 -6.20
CA ALA A 20 -0.91 -9.24 -5.54
C ALA A 20 -1.24 -10.09 -4.32
N TYR A 21 -1.75 -9.47 -3.26
CA TYR A 21 -2.23 -10.17 -2.07
C TYR A 21 -3.72 -9.93 -1.90
N LEU A 22 -4.48 -11.01 -1.73
CA LEU A 22 -5.91 -10.98 -1.46
C LEU A 22 -6.12 -11.23 0.03
N VAL A 23 -6.68 -10.22 0.69
CA VAL A 23 -6.99 -10.26 2.11
C VAL A 23 -8.30 -11.04 2.34
N PRO A 24 -8.30 -12.05 3.21
CA PRO A 24 -9.47 -12.88 3.43
C PRO A 24 -10.47 -12.20 4.37
N TYR A 25 -11.73 -12.13 3.93
CA TYR A 25 -12.82 -11.64 4.74
C TYR A 25 -13.82 -12.77 5.04
N PHE A 26 -14.83 -12.98 4.18
CA PHE A 26 -15.97 -13.85 4.47
C PHE A 26 -16.36 -14.73 3.28
N ASN A 27 -16.58 -16.03 3.54
CA ASN A 27 -17.14 -16.99 2.59
C ASN A 27 -17.96 -18.05 3.34
N GLY A 28 -19.20 -17.71 3.72
CA GLY A 28 -20.04 -18.54 4.60
C GLY A 28 -19.61 -18.53 6.07
N ASP A 29 -18.30 -18.41 6.34
CA ASP A 29 -17.67 -18.09 7.62
C ASP A 29 -16.46 -17.17 7.39
N PHE A 30 -15.99 -16.50 8.44
CA PHE A 30 -14.71 -15.77 8.41
C PHE A 30 -13.54 -16.75 8.27
N HIS A 31 -12.57 -16.42 7.42
CA HIS A 31 -11.38 -17.27 7.20
C HIS A 31 -10.08 -16.48 7.21
N GLY A 32 -8.97 -17.20 7.41
CA GLY A 32 -7.60 -16.65 7.47
C GLY A 32 -6.74 -16.97 6.26
N ASN A 33 -7.34 -17.42 5.15
CA ASN A 33 -6.61 -17.84 3.94
C ASN A 33 -6.19 -16.62 3.09
N VAL A 34 -5.00 -16.07 3.36
CA VAL A 34 -4.40 -15.02 2.53
C VAL A 34 -3.87 -15.65 1.25
N ALA A 35 -4.31 -15.16 0.09
CA ALA A 35 -3.84 -15.61 -1.20
C ALA A 35 -2.83 -14.63 -1.79
N ARG A 36 -1.67 -15.13 -2.20
CA ARG A 36 -0.66 -14.39 -2.97
C ARG A 36 -0.73 -14.85 -4.42
N VAL A 37 -0.94 -13.92 -5.33
CA VAL A 37 -1.02 -14.16 -6.78
C VAL A 37 0.22 -13.58 -7.44
N GLN A 38 0.98 -14.40 -8.16
CA GLN A 38 2.12 -13.94 -8.94
C GLN A 38 1.65 -13.33 -10.26
N LEU A 39 2.09 -12.10 -10.53
CA LEU A 39 1.64 -11.27 -11.66
C LEU A 39 2.60 -11.32 -12.86
N ASP A 40 3.86 -11.73 -12.66
CA ASP A 40 4.88 -11.80 -13.71
C ASP A 40 4.95 -13.18 -14.42
N ILE A 41 3.95 -14.03 -14.24
CA ILE A 41 3.86 -15.33 -14.92
C ILE A 41 3.36 -15.12 -16.35
N LYS A 42 4.19 -15.54 -17.32
CA LYS A 42 3.79 -15.60 -18.72
C LYS A 42 2.92 -16.83 -18.95
N GLY A 43 1.65 -16.59 -19.29
CA GLY A 43 0.73 -17.63 -19.72
C GLY A 43 1.15 -18.36 -21.01
N LYS A 44 0.40 -19.38 -21.39
CA LYS A 44 0.65 -20.09 -22.67
C LYS A 44 0.31 -19.17 -23.85
N LYS A 45 1.28 -18.98 -24.75
CA LYS A 45 1.13 -18.12 -25.94
C LYS A 45 0.07 -18.69 -26.88
N ARG A 46 -0.93 -17.89 -27.25
CA ARG A 46 -1.91 -18.26 -28.29
C ARG A 46 -1.33 -18.14 -29.71
N PRO A 47 -1.66 -19.06 -30.63
CA PRO A 47 -1.42 -18.86 -32.05
C PRO A 47 -2.53 -17.95 -32.62
N ARG A 48 -2.23 -16.64 -32.68
CA ARG A 48 -2.97 -15.54 -33.33
C ARG A 48 -4.25 -15.00 -32.64
N PRO A 49 -4.24 -13.72 -32.18
CA PRO A 49 -3.06 -12.87 -31.96
C PRO A 49 -2.20 -13.44 -30.82
N ALA A 50 -0.88 -13.30 -30.96
CA ALA A 50 0.08 -13.76 -29.96
C ALA A 50 0.05 -12.86 -28.72
N ARG A 51 -0.88 -13.11 -27.81
CA ARG A 51 -0.98 -12.43 -26.52
C ARG A 51 -0.71 -13.42 -25.39
N TYR A 52 0.01 -12.94 -24.38
CA TYR A 52 0.12 -13.59 -23.08
C TYR A 52 -1.01 -13.02 -22.22
N LEU A 53 -1.77 -13.87 -21.54
CA LEU A 53 -2.82 -13.45 -20.62
C LEU A 53 -2.43 -13.89 -19.21
N GLU A 54 -2.50 -12.98 -18.26
CA GLU A 54 -1.97 -13.18 -16.89
C GLU A 54 -2.96 -13.95 -15.99
N PHE A 55 -4.24 -14.07 -16.38
CA PHE A 55 -5.32 -14.65 -15.54
C PHE A 55 -6.25 -15.64 -16.28
N SER A 56 -5.80 -16.23 -17.38
CA SER A 56 -6.67 -17.09 -18.20
C SER A 56 -5.94 -18.37 -18.61
N ASP A 57 -5.89 -19.33 -17.70
CA ASP A 57 -5.46 -20.68 -18.04
C ASP A 57 -6.55 -21.44 -18.82
N TYR A 58 -6.33 -21.58 -20.12
CA TYR A 58 -7.25 -22.24 -21.05
C TYR A 58 -7.21 -23.77 -20.99
N GLU A 59 -6.26 -24.35 -20.28
CA GLU A 59 -6.22 -25.81 -20.05
C GLU A 59 -7.17 -26.23 -18.93
N THR A 60 -7.70 -25.26 -18.16
CA THR A 60 -8.74 -25.51 -17.16
C THR A 60 -10.12 -25.72 -17.82
N PRO A 61 -11.05 -26.46 -17.18
CA PRO A 61 -12.35 -26.80 -17.77
C PRO A 61 -13.19 -25.60 -18.25
N ASN A 62 -13.01 -24.42 -17.65
CA ASN A 62 -13.74 -23.20 -18.02
C ASN A 62 -12.85 -22.19 -18.78
N GLY A 63 -11.59 -22.55 -19.03
CA GLY A 63 -10.57 -21.66 -19.57
C GLY A 63 -10.33 -20.39 -18.73
N ILE A 64 -10.65 -20.47 -17.44
CA ILE A 64 -10.58 -19.39 -16.46
C ILE A 64 -10.01 -20.02 -15.17
N GLY A 65 -8.88 -19.49 -14.71
CA GLY A 65 -8.19 -19.99 -13.53
C GLY A 65 -6.73 -19.53 -13.48
N PRO A 66 -6.09 -19.62 -12.31
CA PRO A 66 -4.66 -19.38 -12.19
C PRO A 66 -3.87 -20.49 -12.87
N TYR A 67 -2.67 -20.17 -13.34
CA TYR A 67 -1.69 -21.19 -13.77
C TYR A 67 -1.19 -22.02 -12.58
N ASP A 68 -0.61 -23.19 -12.88
CA ASP A 68 0.11 -24.00 -11.90
C ASP A 68 1.11 -23.14 -11.12
N SER A 69 1.01 -23.18 -9.78
CA SER A 69 1.84 -22.41 -8.83
C SER A 69 1.70 -20.87 -8.88
N GLN A 70 0.80 -20.31 -9.69
CA GLN A 70 0.57 -18.86 -9.73
C GLN A 70 -0.01 -18.32 -8.43
N VAL A 71 -0.78 -19.15 -7.71
CA VAL A 71 -1.40 -18.77 -6.44
C VAL A 71 -0.79 -19.60 -5.32
N SER A 72 -0.31 -18.91 -4.28
CA SER A 72 0.09 -19.50 -3.01
C SER A 72 -0.88 -19.05 -1.92
N VAL A 73 -1.21 -19.93 -0.97
CA VAL A 73 -2.13 -19.60 0.13
C VAL A 73 -1.46 -19.88 1.47
N ILE A 74 -1.52 -18.92 2.39
CA ILE A 74 -1.17 -19.11 3.79
C ILE A 74 -2.47 -19.05 4.61
N ASN A 75 -2.66 -20.02 5.49
CA ASN A 75 -3.78 -20.02 6.44
C ASN A 75 -3.32 -19.46 7.78
N LEU A 76 -3.61 -18.18 8.02
CA LEU A 76 -3.22 -17.49 9.24
C LEU A 76 -3.89 -18.08 10.50
N ALA A 77 -5.10 -18.64 10.37
CA ALA A 77 -5.79 -19.27 11.49
C ALA A 77 -5.07 -20.52 12.02
N LYS A 78 -4.19 -21.14 11.22
CA LYS A 78 -3.36 -22.29 11.65
C LYS A 78 -2.07 -21.88 12.36
N LEU A 79 -1.70 -20.60 12.34
CA LEU A 79 -0.43 -20.12 12.90
C LEU A 79 -0.49 -19.85 14.40
N ASN A 80 -1.70 -19.77 14.98
CA ASN A 80 -1.89 -19.70 16.41
C ASN A 80 -2.72 -20.89 16.90
N SER A 81 -2.05 -21.88 17.49
CA SER A 81 -2.66 -23.10 18.01
C SER A 81 -3.53 -22.88 19.25
N SER A 82 -3.50 -21.69 19.86
CA SER A 82 -4.20 -21.40 21.12
C SER A 82 -5.60 -20.79 20.94
N SER A 83 -5.94 -20.28 19.74
CA SER A 83 -7.30 -19.83 19.41
C SER A 83 -7.51 -19.82 17.89
N ASN A 84 -8.29 -20.78 17.38
CA ASN A 84 -8.64 -20.93 15.95
C ASN A 84 -9.45 -19.74 15.36
N GLU A 85 -9.72 -18.70 16.16
CA GLU A 85 -10.62 -17.59 15.82
C GLU A 85 -9.90 -16.25 15.62
N THR A 86 -8.64 -16.10 16.07
CA THR A 86 -7.99 -14.77 16.16
C THR A 86 -7.52 -14.21 14.82
N PHE A 87 -7.25 -15.06 13.82
CA PHE A 87 -6.73 -14.66 12.50
C PHE A 87 -7.68 -15.00 11.36
N LYS A 88 -8.92 -14.53 11.46
CA LYS A 88 -9.96 -14.69 10.45
C LYS A 88 -10.66 -13.35 10.22
N GLY A 89 -11.18 -13.12 9.01
CA GLY A 89 -12.12 -12.03 8.75
C GLY A 89 -11.49 -10.64 8.79
N PHE A 90 -10.44 -10.45 8.00
CA PHE A 90 -9.72 -9.18 7.91
C PHE A 90 -10.44 -8.19 7.00
N TYR A 91 -10.41 -6.91 7.37
CA TYR A 91 -10.93 -5.81 6.57
C TYR A 91 -9.78 -5.06 5.92
N SER A 92 -9.59 -5.27 4.62
CA SER A 92 -8.53 -4.64 3.80
C SER A 92 -7.09 -4.99 4.22
N GLY A 93 -6.11 -4.47 3.49
CA GLY A 93 -4.68 -4.59 3.78
C GLY A 93 -3.89 -3.51 3.06
N PHE A 94 -2.66 -3.27 3.52
CA PHE A 94 -1.78 -2.28 2.93
C PHE A 94 -0.37 -2.86 2.74
N THR A 95 0.37 -2.29 1.79
CA THR A 95 1.81 -2.51 1.64
C THR A 95 2.52 -1.24 2.07
N ALA A 96 3.48 -1.36 2.98
CA ALA A 96 4.40 -0.29 3.31
C ALA A 96 5.72 -0.58 2.61
N LEU A 97 6.18 0.34 1.77
CA LEU A 97 7.52 0.30 1.22
C LEU A 97 8.43 1.07 2.17
N SER A 98 9.57 0.47 2.51
CA SER A 98 10.60 1.17 3.26
C SER A 98 11.67 1.65 2.29
N ASN A 99 12.16 2.88 2.48
CA ASN A 99 13.40 3.29 1.84
C ASN A 99 14.53 2.45 2.43
N VAL A 100 15.19 1.70 1.56
CA VAL A 100 16.33 0.86 1.92
C VAL A 100 17.54 1.41 1.19
N THR A 101 18.60 1.70 1.95
CA THR A 101 19.90 2.02 1.38
C THR A 101 20.55 0.74 0.87
N PHE A 102 20.93 0.72 -0.39
CA PHE A 102 21.70 -0.34 -1.00
C PHE A 102 23.13 0.11 -1.28
N VAL A 103 24.05 -0.83 -1.20
CA VAL A 103 25.45 -0.71 -1.60
C VAL A 103 25.62 -1.44 -2.92
N ASN A 104 26.07 -0.73 -3.94
CA ASN A 104 26.50 -1.29 -5.22
C ASN A 104 28.02 -1.48 -5.19
N GLU A 105 28.46 -2.70 -4.88
CA GLU A 105 29.88 -3.03 -4.80
C GLU A 105 30.34 -3.70 -6.10
N THR A 106 31.38 -3.13 -6.72
CA THR A 106 32.14 -3.77 -7.81
C THR A 106 33.34 -4.49 -7.23
N TYR A 107 33.60 -5.74 -7.62
CA TYR A 107 34.71 -6.55 -7.09
C TYR A 107 35.26 -7.50 -8.15
N LEU A 108 36.44 -8.06 -7.89
CA LEU A 108 37.09 -8.99 -8.82
C LEU A 108 36.69 -10.44 -8.54
N VAL A 109 36.42 -11.20 -9.61
CA VAL A 109 36.24 -12.65 -9.59
C VAL A 109 37.16 -13.32 -10.62
N PRO A 110 37.55 -14.60 -10.46
CA PRO A 110 38.28 -15.32 -11.50
C PRO A 110 37.51 -15.34 -12.82
N ALA A 111 38.19 -15.12 -13.93
CA ALA A 111 37.58 -15.18 -15.25
C ALA A 111 37.10 -16.61 -15.55
N LYS A 112 35.96 -16.73 -16.24
CA LYS A 112 35.34 -18.03 -16.54
C LYS A 112 36.18 -18.92 -17.45
N ASP A 113 36.99 -18.32 -18.31
CA ASP A 113 37.79 -18.97 -19.35
C ASP A 113 39.22 -19.30 -18.90
N ASP A 114 39.84 -18.47 -18.06
CA ASP A 114 41.13 -18.76 -17.43
C ASP A 114 41.18 -18.21 -15.98
N PRO A 115 41.19 -19.10 -14.97
CA PRO A 115 41.23 -18.72 -13.56
C PRO A 115 42.47 -17.92 -13.13
N LYS A 116 43.51 -17.80 -13.98
CA LYS A 116 44.67 -16.94 -13.73
C LYS A 116 44.38 -15.45 -13.96
N TYR A 117 43.33 -15.13 -14.69
CA TYR A 117 42.88 -13.76 -14.90
C TYR A 117 41.65 -13.45 -14.05
N THR A 118 41.36 -12.16 -13.88
CA THR A 118 40.19 -11.69 -13.13
C THR A 118 39.32 -10.84 -14.03
N GLU A 119 38.02 -10.89 -13.78
CA GLU A 119 37.02 -10.02 -14.37
C GLU A 119 36.26 -9.25 -13.28
N THR A 120 35.64 -8.14 -13.67
CA THR A 120 34.81 -7.33 -12.77
C THR A 120 33.41 -7.92 -12.66
N ALA A 121 32.97 -8.17 -11.43
CA ALA A 121 31.59 -8.46 -11.08
C ALA A 121 31.02 -7.33 -10.21
N TRP A 122 29.70 -7.28 -10.08
CA TRP A 122 29.04 -6.37 -9.15
C TRP A 122 27.97 -7.10 -8.37
N LYS A 123 27.71 -6.62 -7.15
CA LYS A 123 26.59 -7.08 -6.32
C LYS A 123 25.86 -5.87 -5.74
N LEU A 124 24.55 -6.01 -5.62
CA LEU A 124 23.73 -5.11 -4.84
C LEU A 124 23.45 -5.75 -3.48
N ALA A 125 23.78 -5.06 -2.39
CA ALA A 125 23.53 -5.54 -1.04
C ALA A 125 22.81 -4.48 -0.22
N VAL A 126 21.90 -4.90 0.67
CA VAL A 126 21.29 -4.00 1.64
C VAL A 126 22.38 -3.48 2.57
N LYS A 127 22.49 -2.15 2.75
CA LYS A 127 23.57 -1.50 3.52
C LYS A 127 23.69 -2.07 4.94
N ALA A 128 22.56 -2.31 5.60
CA ALA A 128 22.53 -2.87 6.95
C ALA A 128 23.12 -4.29 7.07
N ALA A 129 23.14 -5.05 5.96
CA ALA A 129 23.69 -6.40 5.89
C ALA A 129 24.95 -6.48 5.00
N TYR A 130 25.51 -5.33 4.61
CA TYR A 130 26.63 -5.27 3.67
C TYR A 130 27.95 -5.63 4.35
N SER A 131 28.60 -6.66 3.80
CA SER A 131 29.99 -6.99 4.08
C SER A 131 30.82 -6.78 2.81
N PRO A 132 31.91 -5.99 2.88
CA PRO A 132 32.81 -5.78 1.74
C PRO A 132 33.41 -7.08 1.23
N SER A 133 33.49 -7.21 -0.10
CA SER A 133 34.27 -8.24 -0.74
C SER A 133 35.75 -8.01 -0.47
N ALA A 134 36.47 -9.07 -0.13
CA ALA A 134 37.93 -9.03 -0.01
C ALA A 134 38.64 -8.62 -1.31
N THR A 135 37.95 -8.71 -2.46
CA THR A 135 38.46 -8.39 -3.79
C THR A 135 37.95 -7.05 -4.35
N HIS A 136 37.44 -6.18 -3.49
CA HIS A 136 37.13 -4.79 -3.81
C HIS A 136 38.41 -3.92 -3.74
N LEU A 137 39.35 -4.14 -4.66
CA LEU A 137 40.62 -3.40 -4.70
C LEU A 137 40.63 -2.42 -5.88
N GLY A 138 40.91 -1.14 -5.59
CA GLY A 138 41.09 -0.10 -6.61
C GLY A 138 39.80 0.53 -7.15
N PHE A 139 38.63 0.22 -6.57
CA PHE A 139 37.33 0.73 -7.02
C PHE A 139 36.80 1.93 -6.22
N GLY A 140 37.55 2.42 -5.22
CA GLY A 140 37.10 3.51 -4.34
C GLY A 140 36.13 3.03 -3.27
N ASP A 141 35.27 3.89 -2.75
CA ASP A 141 34.16 3.47 -1.90
C ASP A 141 32.97 3.02 -2.77
N PRO A 142 32.28 1.93 -2.42
CA PRO A 142 31.08 1.49 -3.11
C PRO A 142 30.00 2.57 -3.15
N ALA A 143 29.33 2.73 -4.29
CA ALA A 143 28.23 3.68 -4.42
C ALA A 143 27.02 3.24 -3.57
N GLU A 144 26.40 4.20 -2.89
CA GLU A 144 25.17 4.01 -2.13
C GLU A 144 24.01 4.70 -2.82
N PHE A 145 22.85 4.04 -2.81
CA PHE A 145 21.61 4.66 -3.26
C PHE A 145 20.42 4.14 -2.44
N GLU A 146 19.39 4.96 -2.31
CA GLU A 146 18.14 4.56 -1.67
C GLU A 146 17.14 4.07 -2.70
N GLN A 147 16.45 2.99 -2.36
CA GLN A 147 15.34 2.48 -3.15
C GLN A 147 14.25 1.94 -2.22
N GLU A 148 12.99 2.16 -2.59
CA GLU A 148 11.86 1.47 -1.98
C GLU A 148 11.97 -0.04 -2.23
N ALA A 149 12.04 -0.82 -1.16
CA ALA A 149 12.14 -2.27 -1.25
C ALA A 149 11.12 -2.97 -0.35
N ASP A 150 10.61 -4.09 -0.86
CA ASP A 150 9.77 -5.03 -0.13
C ASP A 150 10.64 -6.22 0.31
N PHE A 151 10.74 -6.47 1.62
CA PHE A 151 11.49 -7.60 2.15
C PHE A 151 10.63 -8.86 2.09
N LEU A 152 10.97 -9.76 1.17
CA LEU A 152 10.16 -10.91 0.74
C LEU A 152 10.03 -12.08 1.74
N SER A 153 10.25 -11.88 3.03
CA SER A 153 9.92 -12.88 4.05
C SER A 153 8.73 -12.38 4.87
N PRO A 154 7.53 -12.98 4.75
CA PRO A 154 6.42 -12.62 5.62
C PRO A 154 6.78 -12.99 7.06
N VAL A 155 7.26 -12.01 7.81
CA VAL A 155 7.34 -12.08 9.27
C VAL A 155 5.96 -11.72 9.79
N ILE A 156 5.34 -12.65 10.51
CA ILE A 156 3.99 -12.44 11.04
C ILE A 156 4.14 -11.90 12.44
N GLU A 157 3.89 -10.60 12.57
CA GLU A 157 3.85 -9.89 13.83
C GLU A 157 2.41 -9.44 14.10
N SER A 158 2.05 -9.36 15.38
CA SER A 158 0.71 -8.92 15.81
C SER A 158 0.81 -7.69 16.68
N LEU A 159 0.07 -6.64 16.32
CA LEU A 159 -0.10 -5.43 17.12
C LEU A 159 -1.56 -5.31 17.59
N ASP A 160 -1.80 -5.40 18.90
CA ASP A 160 -3.13 -5.14 19.49
C ASP A 160 -3.24 -3.69 19.97
N LEU A 161 -3.82 -2.82 19.14
CA LEU A 161 -4.04 -1.40 19.45
C LEU A 161 -4.98 -1.17 20.63
N SER A 162 -5.78 -2.16 21.02
CA SER A 162 -6.70 -2.02 22.15
C SER A 162 -6.00 -1.98 23.51
N THR A 163 -4.72 -2.37 23.54
CA THR A 163 -3.85 -2.21 24.70
C THR A 163 -3.50 -0.74 24.96
N THR A 164 -3.45 0.08 23.90
CA THR A 164 -3.28 1.54 24.00
C THR A 164 -4.60 2.22 24.38
N ASP A 165 -5.68 1.89 23.68
CA ASP A 165 -7.03 2.40 23.98
C ASP A 165 -8.09 1.39 23.52
N LYS A 166 -8.96 0.99 24.45
CA LYS A 166 -10.00 -0.03 24.23
C LYS A 166 -10.95 0.29 23.07
N SER A 167 -11.08 1.55 22.67
CA SER A 167 -11.91 2.02 21.56
C SER A 167 -11.29 1.84 20.17
N LEU A 168 -9.98 1.60 20.06
CA LEU A 168 -9.25 1.40 18.81
C LEU A 168 -9.50 0.00 18.22
N ARG A 169 -10.72 -0.21 17.72
CA ARG A 169 -11.21 -1.48 17.17
C ARG A 169 -12.10 -1.21 15.95
N GLY A 170 -12.22 -2.22 15.07
CA GLY A 170 -13.12 -2.25 13.90
C GLY A 170 -12.84 -1.16 12.86
N PHE A 171 -11.59 -1.13 12.43
CA PHE A 171 -11.15 -0.42 11.24
C PHE A 171 -11.72 -1.10 9.98
N GLY A 172 -12.15 -0.30 9.01
CA GLY A 172 -12.75 -0.80 7.77
C GLY A 172 -11.79 -0.85 6.58
N ALA A 173 -10.71 -0.07 6.65
CA ALA A 173 -9.67 0.03 5.64
C ALA A 173 -8.35 0.52 6.25
N SER A 174 -7.35 0.69 5.40
CA SER A 174 -6.01 1.14 5.79
C SER A 174 -5.23 1.65 4.58
N PHE A 175 -4.24 2.51 4.82
CA PHE A 175 -3.31 2.98 3.80
C PHE A 175 -1.93 3.28 4.42
N THR A 176 -0.93 3.59 3.58
CA THR A 176 0.44 3.89 4.00
C THR A 176 0.91 5.25 3.50
N HIS A 177 1.77 5.89 4.29
CA HIS A 177 2.53 7.08 3.89
C HIS A 177 3.93 7.00 4.51
N GLY A 178 4.97 6.91 3.68
CA GLY A 178 6.32 6.58 4.12
C GLY A 178 6.36 5.27 4.91
N SER A 179 7.03 5.29 6.06
CA SER A 179 7.15 4.14 6.97
C SER A 179 5.94 3.91 7.89
N TYR A 180 4.85 4.68 7.74
CA TYR A 180 3.70 4.63 8.62
C TYR A 180 2.48 3.97 7.95
N GLY A 181 1.81 3.10 8.70
CA GLY A 181 0.49 2.57 8.37
C GLY A 181 -0.62 3.32 9.10
N TYR A 182 -1.68 3.68 8.39
CA TYR A 182 -2.84 4.42 8.89
C TYR A 182 -4.08 3.55 8.77
N LEU A 183 -4.83 3.41 9.86
CA LEU A 183 -6.05 2.60 9.89
C LEU A 183 -7.28 3.50 9.80
N VAL A 184 -8.20 3.17 8.89
CA VAL A 184 -9.43 3.92 8.65
C VAL A 184 -10.53 3.43 9.62
N PRO A 185 -10.96 4.25 10.60
CA PRO A 185 -11.97 3.88 11.57
C PRO A 185 -13.32 3.74 10.89
N ARG A 186 -14.05 2.70 11.29
CA ARG A 186 -15.41 2.47 10.83
C ARG A 186 -16.35 2.29 12.01
N GLU A 187 -16.23 1.16 12.72
CA GLU A 187 -17.16 0.76 13.77
C GLU A 187 -16.44 0.14 14.96
N ASN A 188 -16.88 0.41 16.19
CA ASN A 188 -16.44 -0.33 17.37
C ASN A 188 -17.65 -0.89 18.14
N LYS A 189 -17.42 -1.47 19.33
CA LYS A 189 -18.50 -2.05 20.16
C LYS A 189 -19.60 -1.05 20.55
N LYS A 190 -19.37 0.26 20.42
CA LYS A 190 -20.34 1.34 20.69
C LYS A 190 -20.94 1.93 19.40
N GLY A 191 -20.70 1.30 18.24
CA GLY A 191 -21.13 1.77 16.92
C GLY A 191 -20.04 2.55 16.18
N LEU A 192 -20.45 3.34 15.20
CA LEU A 192 -19.52 4.07 14.34
C LEU A 192 -18.75 5.15 15.11
N PHE A 193 -17.44 5.26 14.84
CA PHE A 193 -16.56 6.20 15.52
C PHE A 193 -15.54 6.83 14.56
N GLY A 194 -14.92 7.93 14.99
CA GLY A 194 -13.84 8.61 14.28
C GLY A 194 -12.88 9.24 15.28
N LYS A 195 -11.72 8.61 15.51
CA LYS A 195 -10.66 9.09 16.43
C LYS A 195 -9.36 9.43 15.68
N LEU A 196 -9.47 9.91 14.45
CA LEU A 196 -8.33 10.29 13.62
C LEU A 196 -8.11 11.80 13.53
N VAL A 197 -9.07 12.58 14.02
CA VAL A 197 -9.05 14.03 13.96
C VAL A 197 -8.70 14.57 15.35
N PRO A 198 -7.74 15.51 15.49
CA PRO A 198 -7.62 16.29 16.72
C PRO A 198 -8.98 16.95 17.03
N ASP A 199 -9.64 16.44 18.06
CA ASP A 199 -10.75 16.99 18.85
C ASP A 199 -11.90 17.81 18.21
N PHE A 200 -12.13 17.74 16.90
CA PHE A 200 -13.27 18.38 16.25
C PHE A 200 -14.48 17.46 16.17
N ALA A 201 -15.52 17.75 16.95
CA ALA A 201 -16.78 17.00 16.96
C ALA A 201 -17.72 17.38 15.79
N ASP A 202 -17.26 17.38 14.53
CA ASP A 202 -18.21 17.24 13.42
C ASP A 202 -18.76 15.81 13.50
N ARG A 203 -20.02 15.71 13.93
CA ARG A 203 -20.68 14.42 14.16
C ARG A 203 -20.80 13.59 12.90
N ASP A 204 -20.66 14.18 11.71
CA ASP A 204 -20.73 13.47 10.44
C ASP A 204 -19.40 12.86 9.99
N LEU A 205 -18.27 13.18 10.62
CA LEU A 205 -16.94 12.64 10.29
C LEU A 205 -16.70 11.28 10.95
N ARG A 206 -17.60 10.33 10.71
CA ARG A 206 -17.53 8.94 11.20
C ARG A 206 -18.03 7.97 10.15
N GLY A 207 -17.64 6.70 10.28
CA GLY A 207 -18.10 5.63 9.39
C GLY A 207 -17.53 5.75 7.97
N PHE A 208 -16.26 6.11 7.88
CA PHE A 208 -15.49 6.01 6.65
C PHE A 208 -15.32 4.53 6.26
N ASN A 209 -15.26 4.23 4.97
CA ASN A 209 -15.11 2.85 4.47
C ASN A 209 -13.78 2.62 3.74
N GLY A 210 -13.20 3.65 3.16
CA GLY A 210 -11.93 3.59 2.43
C GLY A 210 -11.04 4.79 2.75
N GLY A 211 -9.83 4.78 2.20
CA GLY A 211 -8.89 5.88 2.35
C GLY A 211 -7.76 5.82 1.34
N MET A 212 -7.17 6.97 1.04
CA MET A 212 -6.09 7.10 0.06
C MET A 212 -5.12 8.21 0.47
N VAL A 213 -3.92 8.22 -0.11
CA VAL A 213 -2.88 9.22 0.19
C VAL A 213 -2.47 9.93 -1.08
N SER A 214 -2.48 11.27 -1.05
CA SER A 214 -1.94 12.10 -2.12
C SER A 214 -1.01 13.16 -1.54
N GLY A 215 0.28 13.06 -1.88
CA GLY A 215 1.33 13.86 -1.25
C GLY A 215 1.35 13.65 0.27
N LYS A 216 1.43 14.75 1.02
CA LYS A 216 1.39 14.75 2.50
C LYS A 216 -0.01 14.57 3.11
N TYR A 217 -1.05 14.41 2.30
CA TYR A 217 -2.44 14.37 2.79
C TYR A 217 -3.04 12.96 2.69
N GLY A 218 -3.64 12.51 3.79
CA GLY A 218 -4.49 11.32 3.83
C GLY A 218 -5.95 11.71 3.71
N PHE A 219 -6.69 11.02 2.84
CA PHE A 219 -8.09 11.25 2.55
C PHE A 219 -8.93 10.09 3.05
N PHE A 220 -10.06 10.40 3.68
CA PHE A 220 -11.00 9.44 4.24
C PHE A 220 -12.30 9.45 3.46
N VAL A 221 -12.64 8.29 2.90
CA VAL A 221 -13.77 8.14 1.97
C VAL A 221 -15.08 7.97 2.76
N PRO A 222 -16.04 8.89 2.62
CA PRO A 222 -17.27 8.86 3.40
C PRO A 222 -18.24 7.81 2.88
N TYR A 223 -18.75 6.98 3.79
CA TYR A 223 -19.76 5.98 3.47
C TYR A 223 -21.05 6.26 4.24
N PHE A 224 -21.15 5.82 5.50
CA PHE A 224 -22.38 5.90 6.28
C PHE A 224 -22.06 6.39 7.70
N ASN A 225 -22.66 7.51 8.12
CA ASN A 225 -22.34 8.14 9.41
C ASN A 225 -23.17 7.60 10.60
N GLY A 226 -24.01 6.59 10.39
CA GLY A 226 -24.87 6.01 11.41
C GLY A 226 -26.33 6.46 11.32
N MET A 227 -26.60 7.50 10.54
CA MET A 227 -27.94 7.99 10.27
C MET A 227 -28.26 7.97 8.77
N THR A 228 -27.31 8.40 7.93
CA THR A 228 -27.47 8.49 6.48
C THR A 228 -26.14 8.27 5.77
N PHE A 229 -26.20 8.03 4.45
CA PHE A 229 -25.00 8.05 3.63
C PHE A 229 -24.41 9.47 3.60
N SER A 230 -23.11 9.56 3.85
CA SER A 230 -22.37 10.83 3.93
C SER A 230 -21.65 11.13 2.63
N GLY A 231 -21.53 12.42 2.30
CA GLY A 231 -20.70 12.94 1.20
C GLY A 231 -19.56 13.85 1.68
N LYS A 232 -19.28 13.86 2.99
CA LYS A 232 -18.23 14.68 3.60
C LYS A 232 -16.89 13.96 3.59
N VAL A 233 -16.05 14.27 2.61
CA VAL A 233 -14.67 13.77 2.53
C VAL A 233 -13.83 14.53 3.56
N CYS A 234 -13.06 13.81 4.37
CA CYS A 234 -12.10 14.41 5.30
C CYS A 234 -10.69 14.20 4.76
N ARG A 235 -9.81 15.20 4.87
CA ARG A 235 -8.37 15.03 4.69
C ARG A 235 -7.58 15.56 5.87
N ILE A 236 -6.43 14.94 6.12
CA ILE A 236 -5.52 15.30 7.22
C ILE A 236 -4.09 15.37 6.68
N ASN A 237 -3.33 16.38 7.09
CA ASN A 237 -1.88 16.42 6.85
C ASN A 237 -1.20 15.33 7.70
N LEU A 238 -0.57 14.36 7.05
CA LEU A 238 0.03 13.17 7.67
C LEU A 238 1.42 13.43 8.25
N GLU A 239 2.05 14.55 7.91
CA GLU A 239 3.35 14.95 8.46
C GLU A 239 3.18 15.64 9.82
N THR A 240 2.19 16.54 9.91
CA THR A 240 2.00 17.38 11.11
C THR A 240 0.81 16.96 11.97
N PHE A 241 -0.20 16.32 11.39
CA PHE A 241 -1.52 16.08 12.00
C PHE A 241 -2.25 17.36 12.45
N GLU A 242 -1.81 18.53 12.01
CA GLU A 242 -2.33 19.84 12.46
C GLU A 242 -3.31 20.50 11.46
N GLU A 243 -3.55 19.88 10.29
CA GLU A 243 -4.43 20.41 9.26
C GLU A 243 -5.53 19.39 8.93
N VAL A 244 -6.75 19.61 9.43
CA VAL A 244 -7.92 18.81 9.08
C VAL A 244 -8.90 19.64 8.28
N GLN A 245 -9.27 19.14 7.11
CA GLN A 245 -10.20 19.81 6.21
C GLN A 245 -11.29 18.85 5.76
N THR A 246 -12.48 19.42 5.54
CA THR A 246 -13.65 18.67 5.08
C THR A 246 -14.17 19.26 3.79
N LEU A 247 -14.47 18.40 2.83
CA LEU A 247 -15.16 18.72 1.57
C LEU A 247 -16.52 18.03 1.56
N ASP A 248 -17.60 18.82 1.55
CA ASP A 248 -18.96 18.31 1.47
C ASP A 248 -19.43 18.29 0.00
N LEU A 249 -19.35 17.12 -0.62
CA LEU A 249 -19.77 16.91 -2.02
C LEU A 249 -21.27 17.11 -2.20
N THR A 250 -22.05 17.06 -1.12
CA THR A 250 -23.51 17.19 -1.19
C THR A 250 -23.97 18.62 -1.47
N GLN A 251 -23.07 19.60 -1.25
CA GLN A 251 -23.28 20.99 -1.67
C GLN A 251 -23.26 21.15 -3.19
N LEU A 252 -22.50 20.31 -3.89
CA LEU A 252 -22.50 20.26 -5.35
C LEU A 252 -23.72 19.48 -5.87
N ASN A 253 -23.97 18.30 -5.31
CA ASN A 253 -25.12 17.47 -5.64
C ASN A 253 -25.49 16.55 -4.47
N SER A 254 -26.75 16.59 -4.04
CA SER A 254 -27.26 15.85 -2.89
C SER A 254 -27.10 14.32 -2.99
N THR A 255 -26.91 13.76 -4.19
CA THR A 255 -26.71 12.31 -4.40
C THR A 255 -25.26 11.83 -4.23
N LEU A 256 -24.29 12.74 -4.11
CA LEU A 256 -22.87 12.39 -3.94
C LEU A 256 -22.58 11.96 -2.51
N ARG A 257 -22.95 10.71 -2.18
CA ARG A 257 -22.90 10.12 -0.84
C ARG A 257 -22.54 8.63 -0.93
N GLY A 258 -22.06 8.05 0.17
CA GLY A 258 -22.00 6.58 0.31
C GLY A 258 -20.89 5.92 -0.51
N PHE A 259 -19.74 6.57 -0.61
CA PHE A 259 -18.61 6.05 -1.38
C PHE A 259 -17.97 4.85 -0.67
N ALA A 260 -17.75 3.77 -1.41
CA ALA A 260 -17.17 2.54 -0.86
C ALA A 260 -15.65 2.64 -0.70
N ASP A 261 -14.97 3.25 -1.66
CA ASP A 261 -13.53 3.43 -1.64
C ASP A 261 -13.15 4.61 -2.54
N GLY A 262 -11.86 4.91 -2.64
CA GLY A 262 -11.39 5.87 -3.62
C GLY A 262 -10.04 5.53 -4.20
N ILE A 263 -9.84 6.03 -5.41
CA ILE A 263 -8.72 5.72 -6.27
C ILE A 263 -8.08 7.03 -6.71
N LEU A 264 -6.76 7.03 -6.84
CA LEU A 264 -6.00 8.16 -7.34
C LEU A 264 -5.54 7.88 -8.76
N SER A 265 -5.53 8.92 -9.59
CA SER A 265 -4.88 8.85 -10.89
C SER A 265 -3.38 8.72 -10.72
N LYS A 266 -2.74 7.98 -11.62
CA LYS A 266 -1.28 7.85 -11.69
C LYS A 266 -0.56 9.18 -12.00
N VAL A 267 -1.27 10.19 -12.49
CA VAL A 267 -0.67 11.47 -12.87
C VAL A 267 -0.35 12.27 -11.61
N GLU A 268 0.91 12.23 -11.20
CA GLU A 268 1.46 13.15 -10.22
C GLU A 268 1.77 14.47 -10.92
N THR A 269 1.19 15.56 -10.45
CA THR A 269 1.54 16.91 -10.88
C THR A 269 1.74 17.74 -9.64
N THR A 270 2.83 18.51 -9.58
CA THR A 270 2.98 19.56 -8.59
C THR A 270 1.87 20.58 -8.80
N LEU A 271 0.95 20.66 -7.84
CA LEU A 271 -0.06 21.70 -7.81
C LEU A 271 0.55 22.92 -7.12
N ASP A 272 0.67 24.03 -7.85
CA ASP A 272 1.10 25.32 -7.28
C ASP A 272 0.04 25.92 -6.33
N VAL A 273 -1.19 25.40 -6.35
CA VAL A 273 -2.33 25.88 -5.57
C VAL A 273 -3.09 24.74 -4.90
N ASP A 274 -3.35 24.89 -3.59
CA ASP A 274 -4.26 24.00 -2.87
C ASP A 274 -5.71 24.29 -3.28
N LEU A 275 -6.27 23.43 -4.14
CA LEU A 275 -7.63 23.56 -4.64
C LEU A 275 -8.70 23.47 -3.53
N PHE A 276 -8.37 22.93 -2.35
CA PHE A 276 -9.31 22.89 -1.22
C PHE A 276 -9.55 24.26 -0.58
N ASN A 277 -8.66 25.25 -0.79
CA ASN A 277 -8.93 26.63 -0.39
C ASN A 277 -9.99 27.33 -1.28
N GLN A 278 -10.36 26.74 -2.43
CA GLN A 278 -11.39 27.28 -3.32
C GLN A 278 -12.80 26.77 -2.99
N PHE A 279 -12.92 25.69 -2.21
CA PHE A 279 -14.19 25.25 -1.65
C PHE A 279 -14.33 25.90 -0.26
N GLN A 280 -15.50 26.46 0.08
CA GLN A 280 -15.69 27.16 1.34
C GLN A 280 -15.38 26.26 2.54
N VAL A 281 -14.18 26.44 3.11
CA VAL A 281 -13.71 25.80 4.34
C VAL A 281 -14.32 26.57 5.52
N ARG A 282 -15.11 25.91 6.37
CA ARG A 282 -15.41 26.45 7.68
C ARG A 282 -14.16 26.28 8.55
N ILE A 283 -13.55 27.38 8.96
CA ILE A 283 -12.49 27.38 9.98
C ILE A 283 -13.08 26.74 11.24
N GLY A 284 -12.55 25.58 11.62
CA GLY A 284 -12.87 24.94 12.90
C GLY A 284 -12.42 25.82 14.05
N THR A 285 -13.18 25.81 15.15
CA THR A 285 -12.88 26.56 16.37
C THR A 285 -11.50 26.20 16.92
N THR A 286 -10.60 27.17 17.03
CA THR A 286 -9.25 27.00 17.61
C THR A 286 -9.24 26.97 19.15
N GLU A 287 -10.41 26.83 19.79
CA GLU A 287 -10.48 26.76 21.26
C GLU A 287 -10.25 25.31 21.73
N PRO A 288 -9.18 25.05 22.52
CA PRO A 288 -8.94 23.73 23.08
C PRO A 288 -10.00 23.39 24.14
N TYR A 289 -10.64 22.22 24.01
CA TYR A 289 -11.54 21.70 25.03
C TYR A 289 -10.74 21.17 26.23
N ILE A 290 -11.06 21.66 27.42
CA ILE A 290 -10.52 21.15 28.68
C ILE A 290 -11.27 19.86 29.03
N TYR A 291 -10.57 18.73 28.99
CA TYR A 291 -11.08 17.46 29.51
C TYR A 291 -11.09 17.46 31.04
N SER A 292 -12.25 17.24 31.64
CA SER A 292 -12.35 16.73 33.01
C SER A 292 -12.54 15.21 32.95
N TYR A 293 -11.58 14.48 33.53
CA TYR A 293 -11.58 13.02 33.66
C TYR A 293 -12.82 12.46 34.38
#